data_AF-A0AAV3YTQ9-F1
#
_entry.id   AF-A0AAV3YTQ9-F1
#
_cell.length_a   1.000
_cell.length_b   1.000
_cell.length_c   1.000
_cell.angle_alpha   90.00
_cell.angle_beta   90.00
_cell.angle_gamma   90.00
#
_symmetry.space_group_name_H-M   'P 1'
#
loop_
_entity.id
_entity.type
_entity.pdbx_description
1 polymer ?
#
loop_
_entity_poly.entity_id
_entity_poly.type
_entity_poly.pdbx_seq_one_letter_code
_entity_poly.pdbx_strand_id
1 'polypeptide(L)'
;MSETTFTRTNRGRRWQIATFFFLLISISLLIALIVVATDKDSKDEQPTQRAQGPSVCGQGGSNPSGNTIDLSTPTNPGPFHDLTEEELKNLRQFLENDPQIQATPWSNFQGLPSSYIYMADLWLPPKADVLNFLDNGGQQPQRQARVMMFRGDKNPPVVEEWICGPLPEITKCEMLSYPNRRNPVEFEVR
;
A
#
# COMPACT_ATOMS: atom_id res chain seq x y z
N MET A 1 -12.39 -63.20 58.51
CA MET A 1 -11.14 -62.44 58.70
C MET A 1 -10.66 -62.02 57.33
N SER A 2 -11.04 -60.82 56.87
CA SER A 2 -10.52 -60.20 55.65
C SER A 2 -10.69 -58.68 55.78
N GLU A 3 -9.60 -57.98 56.10
CA GLU A 3 -9.52 -56.52 56.04
C GLU A 3 -9.39 -56.07 54.58
N THR A 4 -10.18 -55.09 54.16
CA THR A 4 -9.99 -54.38 52.89
C THR A 4 -9.54 -52.96 53.15
N THR A 5 -8.28 -52.70 52.83
CA THR A 5 -7.61 -51.40 52.84
C THR A 5 -8.19 -50.48 51.77
N PHE A 6 -8.72 -49.33 52.18
CA PHE A 6 -9.22 -48.27 51.31
C PHE A 6 -8.07 -47.34 50.88
N THR A 7 -7.63 -47.43 49.63
CA THR A 7 -6.64 -46.50 49.06
C THR A 7 -7.31 -45.17 48.69
N ARG A 8 -6.95 -44.11 49.41
CA ARG A 8 -7.38 -42.72 49.16
C ARG A 8 -6.70 -42.16 47.90
N THR A 9 -7.48 -41.93 46.84
CA THR A 9 -6.99 -41.51 45.51
C THR A 9 -6.59 -40.03 45.44
N ASN A 10 -5.38 -39.78 44.96
CA ASN A 10 -4.69 -38.48 44.80
C ASN A 10 -5.15 -37.69 43.55
N ARG A 11 -6.47 -37.52 43.32
CA ARG A 11 -7.01 -36.95 42.06
C ARG A 11 -6.94 -35.42 41.97
N GLY A 12 -7.16 -34.70 43.08
CA GLY A 12 -7.17 -33.22 43.10
C GLY A 12 -5.79 -32.60 42.90
N ARG A 13 -4.74 -33.24 43.44
CA ARG A 13 -3.36 -32.72 43.42
C ARG A 13 -2.70 -32.83 42.04
N ARG A 14 -3.10 -33.79 41.20
CA ARG A 14 -2.54 -33.99 39.85
C ARG A 14 -3.01 -32.95 38.84
N TRP A 15 -4.27 -32.51 38.91
CA TRP A 15 -4.78 -31.46 38.04
C TRP A 15 -4.18 -30.10 38.39
N GLN A 16 -4.03 -29.81 39.68
CA GLN A 16 -3.35 -28.60 40.15
C GLN A 16 -1.89 -28.55 39.69
N ILE A 17 -1.17 -29.67 39.80
CA ILE A 17 0.20 -29.77 39.29
C ILE A 17 0.24 -29.55 37.77
N ALA A 18 -0.69 -30.15 37.01
CA ALA A 18 -0.78 -29.93 35.57
C ALA A 18 -1.07 -28.46 35.22
N THR A 19 -1.97 -27.78 35.95
CA THR A 19 -2.25 -26.36 35.72
C THR A 19 -1.04 -25.48 36.04
N PHE A 20 -0.27 -25.81 37.09
CA PHE A 20 0.98 -25.10 37.38
C PHE A 20 2.01 -25.28 36.27
N PHE A 21 2.17 -26.48 35.72
CA PHE A 21 3.08 -26.71 34.59
C PHE A 21 2.67 -25.96 33.33
N PHE A 22 1.39 -25.99 32.95
CA PHE A 22 0.91 -25.24 31.78
C PHE A 22 1.05 -23.73 31.96
N LEU A 23 0.80 -23.21 33.17
CA LEU A 23 0.97 -21.80 33.49
C LEU A 23 2.44 -21.38 33.38
N LEU A 24 3.37 -22.18 33.92
CA LEU A 24 4.80 -21.92 33.79
C LEU A 24 5.26 -21.95 32.32
N ILE A 25 4.82 -22.93 31.54
CA ILE A 25 5.15 -23.01 30.10
C ILE A 25 4.61 -21.79 29.35
N SER A 26 3.38 -21.36 29.64
CA SER A 26 2.76 -20.20 28.99
C SER A 26 3.50 -18.89 29.29
N ILE A 27 3.94 -18.70 30.54
CA ILE A 27 4.73 -17.52 30.95
C ILE A 27 6.10 -17.56 30.28
N SER A 28 6.74 -18.72 30.21
CA SER A 28 8.04 -18.91 29.57
C SER A 28 8.01 -18.52 28.09
N LEU A 29 6.97 -18.98 27.36
CA LEU A 29 6.78 -18.65 25.95
C LEU A 29 6.47 -17.16 25.75
N LEU A 30 5.67 -16.56 26.63
CA LEU A 30 5.34 -15.14 26.57
C LEU A 30 6.58 -14.27 26.77
N ILE A 31 7.45 -14.61 27.72
CA ILE A 31 8.72 -13.91 27.94
C ILE A 31 9.65 -14.08 26.72
N ALA A 32 9.75 -15.28 26.15
CA ALA A 32 10.56 -15.52 24.96
C ALA A 32 10.08 -14.68 23.76
N LEU A 33 8.77 -14.55 23.55
CA LEU A 33 8.21 -13.71 22.49
C LEU A 33 8.47 -12.22 22.72
N ILE A 34 8.37 -11.75 23.98
CA ILE A 34 8.72 -10.37 24.31
C ILE A 34 10.20 -10.12 24.02
N VAL A 35 11.10 -11.00 24.46
CA VAL A 35 12.54 -10.85 24.20
C VAL A 35 12.83 -10.82 22.71
N VAL A 36 12.26 -11.72 21.91
CA VAL A 36 12.43 -11.73 20.44
C VAL A 36 11.84 -10.48 19.78
N ALA A 37 10.76 -9.92 20.32
CA ALA A 37 10.18 -8.67 19.83
C ALA A 37 11.02 -7.45 20.23
N THR A 38 11.70 -7.48 21.39
CA THR A 38 12.54 -6.38 21.88
C THR A 38 14.00 -6.47 21.39
N ASP A 39 14.50 -7.66 21.06
CA ASP A 39 15.87 -7.92 20.58
C ASP A 39 16.02 -7.70 19.07
N LYS A 40 15.21 -6.78 18.53
CA LYS A 40 15.21 -6.43 17.11
C LYS A 40 15.98 -5.16 16.78
N ASP A 41 16.69 -4.57 17.75
CA ASP A 41 17.31 -3.24 17.59
C ASP A 41 18.82 -3.20 17.91
N SER A 42 19.53 -4.33 17.95
CA SER A 42 20.99 -4.32 18.21
C SER A 42 21.73 -5.54 17.65
N LYS A 43 21.94 -5.58 16.34
CA LYS A 43 23.09 -6.31 15.75
C LYS A 43 23.68 -5.50 14.61
N ASP A 44 24.53 -4.54 14.95
CA ASP A 44 25.54 -4.04 14.03
C ASP A 44 26.65 -5.10 13.93
N GLU A 45 26.64 -5.85 12.82
CA GLU A 45 27.67 -6.81 12.48
C GLU A 45 28.82 -6.10 11.75
N GLN A 46 29.99 -6.08 12.38
CA GLN A 46 31.23 -5.52 11.84
C GLN A 46 31.83 -6.49 10.79
N PRO A 47 32.26 -6.03 9.59
CA PRO A 47 32.58 -6.93 8.50
C PRO A 47 33.98 -7.54 8.69
N THR A 48 34.02 -8.86 8.86
CA THR A 48 35.25 -9.64 8.73
C THR A 48 35.41 -10.05 7.26
N GLN A 49 36.54 -9.70 6.67
CA GLN A 49 36.90 -9.99 5.28
C GLN A 49 37.04 -11.51 5.04
N ARG A 50 36.25 -12.08 4.11
CA ARG A 50 36.72 -12.89 2.95
C ARG A 50 35.60 -13.68 2.25
N ALA A 51 35.87 -13.89 0.96
CA ALA A 51 35.25 -14.80 -0.01
C ALA A 51 34.02 -14.25 -0.74
N GLN A 52 34.24 -13.98 -2.03
CA GLN A 52 33.27 -13.54 -3.03
C GLN A 52 32.16 -14.59 -3.19
N GLY A 53 30.97 -14.27 -2.71
CA GLY A 53 29.72 -14.95 -3.06
C GLY A 53 28.95 -14.17 -4.13
N PRO A 54 28.01 -14.79 -4.86
CA PRO A 54 27.28 -14.14 -5.93
C PRO A 54 26.41 -13.00 -5.39
N SER A 55 26.44 -11.86 -6.08
CA SER A 55 25.76 -10.62 -5.67
C SER A 55 24.26 -10.86 -5.48
N VAL A 56 23.79 -10.68 -4.25
CA VAL A 56 22.37 -10.62 -3.92
C VAL A 56 21.82 -9.28 -4.41
N CYS A 57 20.76 -9.31 -5.23
CA CYS A 57 20.08 -8.11 -5.69
C CYS A 57 19.43 -7.41 -4.49
N GLY A 58 19.70 -6.10 -4.30
CA GLY A 58 19.02 -5.28 -3.27
C GLY A 58 19.93 -4.69 -2.20
N GLN A 59 21.21 -5.07 -2.12
CA GLN A 59 22.18 -4.20 -1.46
C GLN A 59 22.50 -3.06 -2.43
N GLY A 60 22.41 -1.82 -1.97
CA GLY A 60 22.74 -0.59 -2.69
C GLY A 60 24.23 -0.47 -3.06
N GLY A 61 24.80 -1.56 -3.57
CA GLY A 61 26.09 -1.58 -4.25
C GLY A 61 25.92 -0.91 -5.60
N SER A 62 26.82 0.03 -5.87
CA SER A 62 26.97 0.68 -7.14
C SER A 62 26.90 -0.35 -8.28
N ASN A 63 26.15 0.00 -9.32
CA ASN A 63 26.20 -0.75 -10.57
C ASN A 63 27.64 -0.74 -11.14
N PRO A 64 28.00 -1.55 -12.15
CA PRO A 64 29.36 -1.58 -12.72
C PRO A 64 29.91 -0.21 -13.17
N SER A 65 29.00 0.74 -13.41
CA SER A 65 29.27 2.14 -13.74
C SER A 65 29.48 3.06 -12.54
N GLY A 66 29.43 2.57 -11.30
CA GLY A 66 29.67 3.35 -10.08
C GLY A 66 28.45 4.11 -9.55
N ASN A 67 27.28 4.00 -10.20
CA ASN A 67 26.10 4.78 -9.82
C ASN A 67 25.26 4.07 -8.76
N THR A 68 24.80 4.81 -7.76
CA THR A 68 23.83 4.37 -6.75
C THR A 68 22.41 4.62 -7.24
N ILE A 69 21.52 3.63 -7.12
CA ILE A 69 20.09 3.80 -7.39
C ILE A 69 19.46 4.42 -6.14
N ASP A 70 19.01 5.66 -6.25
CA ASP A 70 18.18 6.29 -5.22
C ASP A 70 16.75 5.74 -5.34
N LEU A 71 16.27 5.12 -4.26
CA LEU A 71 14.93 4.54 -4.18
C LEU A 71 13.94 5.48 -3.46
N SER A 72 14.39 6.68 -3.07
CA SER A 72 13.54 7.67 -2.43
C SER A 72 12.60 8.34 -3.44
N THR A 73 11.42 8.74 -2.97
CA THR A 73 10.46 9.48 -3.79
C THR A 73 11.02 10.87 -4.11
N PRO A 74 11.11 11.26 -5.38
CA PRO A 74 11.65 12.56 -5.76
C PRO A 74 10.68 13.68 -5.36
N THR A 75 11.22 14.80 -4.88
CA THR A 75 10.43 16.03 -4.61
C THR A 75 9.83 16.60 -5.89
N ASN A 76 10.53 16.47 -7.01
CA ASN A 76 10.07 16.90 -8.34
C ASN A 76 10.02 15.69 -9.27
N PRO A 77 8.91 14.93 -9.29
CA PRO A 77 8.78 13.76 -10.15
C PRO A 77 8.85 14.15 -11.64
N GLY A 78 9.65 13.42 -12.41
CA GLY A 78 9.76 13.61 -13.86
C GLY A 78 8.48 13.21 -14.61
N PRO A 79 8.40 13.43 -15.94
CA PRO A 79 7.16 13.20 -16.72
C PRO A 79 6.68 11.74 -16.76
N PHE A 80 7.56 10.77 -16.46
CA PHE A 80 7.25 9.33 -16.47
C PHE A 80 7.26 8.70 -15.08
N HIS A 81 7.53 9.48 -14.04
CA HIS A 81 7.50 8.94 -12.67
C HIS A 81 6.04 8.69 -12.29
N ASP A 82 5.73 7.53 -11.71
CA ASP A 82 4.39 7.24 -11.22
C ASP A 82 3.91 8.26 -10.18
N LEU A 83 2.63 8.19 -9.83
CA LEU A 83 2.06 9.10 -8.82
C LEU A 83 2.79 8.93 -7.50
N THR A 84 3.26 10.04 -6.91
CA THR A 84 3.88 10.02 -5.60
C THR A 84 2.83 9.81 -4.50
N GLU A 85 3.28 9.45 -3.30
CA GLU A 85 2.37 9.30 -2.15
C GLU A 85 1.64 10.63 -1.84
N GLU A 86 2.32 11.76 -1.96
CA GLU A 86 1.74 13.09 -1.76
C GLU A 86 0.70 13.41 -2.84
N GLU A 87 1.02 13.16 -4.11
CA GLU A 87 0.09 13.35 -5.24
C GLU A 87 -1.18 12.50 -5.05
N LEU A 88 -1.05 11.24 -4.61
CA LEU A 88 -2.19 10.36 -4.33
C LEU A 88 -3.05 10.84 -3.16
N LYS A 89 -2.43 11.33 -2.08
CA LYS A 89 -3.15 11.89 -0.92
C LYS A 89 -3.96 13.13 -1.32
N ASN A 90 -3.34 14.06 -2.03
CA ASN A 90 -3.99 15.27 -2.50
C ASN A 90 -5.12 14.94 -3.48
N LEU A 91 -4.90 13.97 -4.38
CA LEU A 91 -5.90 13.49 -5.33
C LEU A 91 -7.11 12.90 -4.64
N ARG A 92 -6.89 11.99 -3.69
CA ARG A 92 -7.98 11.40 -2.91
C ARG A 92 -8.76 12.49 -2.18
N GLN A 93 -8.07 13.40 -1.50
CA GLN A 93 -8.72 14.49 -0.77
C GLN A 93 -9.53 15.40 -1.70
N PHE A 94 -9.00 15.73 -2.89
CA PHE A 94 -9.72 16.52 -3.88
C PHE A 94 -11.02 15.82 -4.31
N LEU A 95 -10.95 14.55 -4.68
CA LEU A 95 -12.09 13.76 -5.18
C LEU A 95 -13.17 13.53 -4.11
N GLU A 96 -12.80 13.39 -2.84
CA GLU A 96 -13.74 13.27 -1.72
C GLU A 96 -14.49 14.58 -1.47
N ASN A 97 -13.86 15.73 -1.74
CA ASN A 97 -14.44 17.07 -1.50
C ASN A 97 -15.10 17.69 -2.73
N ASP A 98 -14.86 17.15 -3.93
CA ASP A 98 -15.42 17.66 -5.17
C ASP A 98 -16.95 17.40 -5.20
N PRO A 99 -17.79 18.43 -5.38
CA PRO A 99 -19.24 18.30 -5.29
C PRO A 99 -19.87 17.54 -6.47
N GLN A 100 -19.17 17.36 -7.60
CA GLN A 100 -19.65 16.59 -8.75
C GLN A 100 -19.24 15.11 -8.66
N ILE A 101 -18.05 14.85 -8.10
CA ILE A 101 -17.49 13.50 -8.02
C ILE A 101 -17.91 12.81 -6.71
N GLN A 102 -17.80 13.51 -5.58
CA GLN A 102 -18.16 13.06 -4.23
C GLN A 102 -17.73 11.61 -3.95
N ALA A 103 -16.42 11.34 -4.08
CA ALA A 103 -15.90 10.01 -3.75
C ALA A 103 -16.19 9.69 -2.27
N THR A 104 -16.80 8.53 -2.04
CA THR A 104 -17.15 8.03 -0.72
C THR A 104 -15.88 7.65 0.03
N PRO A 105 -15.58 8.30 1.17
CA PRO A 105 -14.45 7.90 2.00
C PRO A 105 -14.63 6.47 2.49
N TRP A 106 -13.51 5.76 2.68
CA TRP A 106 -13.54 4.36 3.12
C TRP A 106 -14.35 4.14 4.41
N SER A 107 -14.35 5.12 5.33
CA SER A 107 -15.14 5.05 6.58
C SER A 107 -16.66 4.97 6.35
N ASN A 108 -17.14 5.46 5.21
CA ASN A 108 -18.56 5.57 4.88
C ASN A 108 -18.97 4.61 3.75
N PHE A 109 -18.08 3.68 3.38
CA PHE A 109 -18.31 2.73 2.31
C PHE A 109 -19.39 1.71 2.67
N GLN A 110 -20.42 1.58 1.84
CA GLN A 110 -21.59 0.72 2.03
C GLN A 110 -21.70 -0.37 0.95
N GLY A 111 -20.62 -0.62 0.21
CA GLY A 111 -20.61 -1.60 -0.87
C GLY A 111 -21.11 -1.04 -2.20
N LEU A 112 -21.97 -1.79 -2.88
CA LEU A 112 -22.45 -1.49 -4.23
C LEU A 112 -23.07 -0.09 -4.44
N PRO A 113 -23.86 0.48 -3.51
CA PRO A 113 -24.44 1.81 -3.71
C PRO A 113 -23.45 2.96 -3.49
N SER A 114 -22.24 2.69 -3.01
CA SER A 114 -21.22 3.72 -2.79
C SER A 114 -20.45 4.03 -4.05
N SER A 115 -20.01 5.28 -4.17
CA SER A 115 -19.15 5.72 -5.26
C SER A 115 -17.74 5.92 -4.78
N TYR A 116 -16.77 5.22 -5.36
CA TYR A 116 -15.43 5.16 -4.80
C TYR A 116 -14.36 5.10 -5.88
N ILE A 117 -13.15 5.50 -5.49
CA ILE A 117 -11.96 5.44 -6.33
C ILE A 117 -11.53 3.98 -6.43
N TYR A 118 -11.63 3.40 -7.61
CA TYR A 118 -11.16 2.03 -7.87
C TYR A 118 -9.66 2.01 -8.18
N MET A 119 -9.22 2.94 -9.04
CA MET A 119 -7.83 3.03 -9.48
C MET A 119 -7.46 4.50 -9.75
N ALA A 120 -6.21 4.86 -9.45
CA ALA A 120 -5.62 6.13 -9.86
C ALA A 120 -4.21 5.87 -10.38
N ASP A 121 -3.91 6.34 -11.59
CA ASP A 121 -2.62 6.17 -12.24
C ASP A 121 -2.16 7.44 -12.95
N LEU A 122 -0.88 7.50 -13.33
CA LEU A 122 -0.33 8.65 -14.04
C LEU A 122 -0.97 8.79 -15.42
N TRP A 123 -1.48 9.98 -15.72
CA TRP A 123 -1.87 10.32 -17.08
C TRP A 123 -0.66 10.82 -17.86
N LEU A 124 -0.21 10.02 -18.82
CA LEU A 124 1.00 10.32 -19.59
C LEU A 124 0.81 11.58 -20.45
N PRO A 125 1.70 12.57 -20.36
CA PRO A 125 1.64 13.75 -21.20
C PRO A 125 1.86 13.42 -22.69
N PRO A 126 1.44 14.30 -23.61
CA PRO A 126 1.69 14.13 -25.03
C PRO A 126 3.18 13.97 -25.33
N LYS A 127 3.51 12.99 -26.20
CA LYS A 127 4.90 12.71 -26.59
C LYS A 127 5.65 13.95 -27.07
N ALA A 128 5.00 14.81 -27.85
CA ALA A 128 5.62 16.03 -28.39
C ALA A 128 6.08 16.98 -27.27
N ASP A 129 5.27 17.15 -26.22
CA ASP A 129 5.59 18.03 -25.10
C ASP A 129 6.73 17.45 -24.26
N VAL A 130 6.73 16.13 -24.05
CA VAL A 130 7.81 15.45 -23.36
C VAL A 130 9.13 15.54 -24.12
N LEU A 131 9.12 15.33 -25.45
CA LEU A 131 10.33 15.51 -26.27
C LEU A 131 10.82 16.95 -26.25
N ASN A 132 9.92 17.94 -26.27
CA ASN A 132 10.30 19.34 -26.16
C ASN A 132 10.99 19.64 -24.82
N PHE A 133 10.51 19.06 -23.72
CA PHE A 133 11.15 19.14 -22.40
C PHE A 133 12.53 18.47 -22.38
N LEU A 134 12.62 17.22 -22.86
CA LEU A 134 13.84 16.40 -22.73
C LEU A 134 14.96 16.84 -23.68
N ASP A 135 14.62 17.18 -24.93
CA ASP A 135 15.62 17.37 -25.99
C ASP A 135 15.85 18.85 -26.31
N ASN A 136 14.82 19.70 -26.15
CA ASN A 136 14.87 21.11 -26.56
C ASN A 136 14.94 22.10 -25.37
N GLY A 137 15.05 21.60 -24.12
CA GLY A 137 15.09 22.45 -22.93
C GLY A 137 13.78 23.20 -22.67
N GLY A 138 12.65 22.68 -23.18
CA GLY A 138 11.32 23.20 -22.89
C GLY A 138 10.92 23.05 -21.42
N GLN A 139 9.76 23.59 -21.04
CA GLN A 139 9.21 23.38 -19.70
C GLN A 139 8.69 21.94 -19.53
N GLN A 140 8.79 21.40 -18.32
CA GLN A 140 8.22 20.09 -18.01
C GLN A 140 6.70 20.14 -18.20
N PRO A 141 6.10 19.19 -18.95
CA PRO A 141 4.66 19.15 -19.13
C PRO A 141 3.97 18.92 -17.79
N GLN A 142 2.78 19.50 -17.63
CA GLN A 142 1.98 19.33 -16.44
C GLN A 142 1.64 17.86 -16.22
N ARG A 143 1.91 17.37 -15.01
CA ARG A 143 1.52 16.02 -14.59
C ARG A 143 0.04 16.00 -14.26
N GLN A 144 -0.64 14.95 -14.68
CA GLN A 144 -2.05 14.71 -14.40
C GLN A 144 -2.24 13.27 -13.93
N ALA A 145 -3.30 12.99 -13.21
CA ALA A 145 -3.72 11.65 -12.83
C ALA A 145 -4.96 11.25 -13.63
N ARG A 146 -5.03 9.99 -14.04
CA ARG A 146 -6.28 9.37 -14.48
C ARG A 146 -6.87 8.61 -13.30
N VAL A 147 -8.18 8.75 -13.12
CA VAL A 147 -8.93 8.18 -12.01
C VAL A 147 -10.08 7.38 -12.55
N MET A 148 -10.16 6.11 -12.18
CA MET A 148 -11.30 5.26 -12.44
C MET A 148 -12.22 5.24 -11.21
N MET A 149 -13.42 5.75 -11.40
CA MET A 149 -14.46 5.85 -10.38
C MET A 149 -15.54 4.82 -10.65
N PHE A 150 -15.89 4.04 -9.63
CA PHE A 150 -17.09 3.22 -9.65
C PHE A 150 -18.21 4.06 -9.07
N ARG A 151 -19.28 4.28 -9.85
CA ARG A 151 -20.40 5.15 -9.50
C ARG A 151 -21.63 4.34 -9.12
N GLY A 152 -21.62 3.80 -7.91
CA GLY A 152 -22.75 3.09 -7.31
C GLY A 152 -23.93 4.00 -6.96
N ASP A 153 -23.66 5.30 -6.80
CA ASP A 153 -24.65 6.35 -6.53
C ASP A 153 -25.59 6.63 -7.72
N LYS A 154 -25.20 6.21 -8.93
CA LYS A 154 -25.95 6.46 -10.17
C LYS A 154 -26.94 5.35 -10.47
N ASN A 155 -27.99 5.70 -11.24
CA ASN A 155 -29.00 4.76 -11.70
C ASN A 155 -29.19 4.87 -13.23
N PRO A 156 -28.75 3.88 -14.02
CA PRO A 156 -28.02 2.68 -13.59
C PRO A 156 -26.60 3.02 -13.08
N PRO A 157 -25.98 2.14 -12.27
CA PRO A 157 -24.58 2.31 -11.86
C PRO A 157 -23.66 2.30 -13.07
N VAL A 158 -22.55 3.04 -12.99
CA VAL A 158 -21.59 3.18 -14.10
C VAL A 158 -20.14 3.21 -13.61
N VAL A 159 -19.20 3.04 -14.54
CA VAL A 159 -17.78 3.31 -14.33
C VAL A 159 -17.40 4.57 -15.11
N GLU A 160 -16.69 5.49 -14.46
CA GLU A 160 -16.23 6.74 -15.07
C GLU A 160 -14.71 6.85 -15.02
N GLU A 161 -14.11 7.31 -16.11
CA GLU A 161 -12.70 7.71 -16.15
C GLU A 161 -12.59 9.24 -16.10
N TRP A 162 -11.76 9.77 -15.23
CA TRP A 162 -11.53 11.21 -15.04
C TRP A 162 -10.05 11.53 -15.18
N ILE A 163 -9.73 12.71 -15.71
CA ILE A 163 -8.38 13.28 -15.72
C ILE A 163 -8.33 14.45 -14.74
N CYS A 164 -7.48 14.34 -13.74
CA CYS A 164 -7.34 15.29 -12.65
C CYS A 164 -5.97 15.94 -12.68
N GLY A 165 -5.92 17.26 -12.51
CA GLY A 165 -4.66 17.96 -12.38
C GLY A 165 -4.77 19.48 -12.31
N PRO A 166 -3.64 20.18 -12.43
CA PRO A 166 -2.27 19.62 -12.45
C PRO A 166 -1.90 18.95 -11.10
N LEU A 167 -0.86 18.13 -11.06
CA LEU A 167 -0.29 17.58 -9.83
C LEU A 167 0.91 18.43 -9.36
N PRO A 168 1.17 18.56 -8.03
CA PRO A 168 0.43 17.97 -6.91
C PRO A 168 -0.78 18.79 -6.44
N GLU A 169 -0.91 20.04 -6.90
CA GLU A 169 -2.03 20.95 -6.56
C GLU A 169 -3.17 20.83 -7.56
N ILE A 170 -4.11 19.93 -7.27
CA ILE A 170 -5.21 19.62 -8.18
C ILE A 170 -6.25 20.72 -8.14
N THR A 171 -6.57 21.25 -9.32
CA THR A 171 -7.53 22.35 -9.46
C THR A 171 -8.85 21.89 -10.08
N LYS A 172 -8.80 20.85 -10.91
CA LYS A 172 -9.98 20.32 -11.59
C LYS A 172 -9.80 18.85 -11.97
N CYS A 173 -10.94 18.18 -12.13
CA CYS A 173 -11.06 16.87 -12.76
C CYS A 173 -12.07 16.97 -13.91
N GLU A 174 -11.72 16.42 -15.06
CA GLU A 174 -12.59 16.40 -16.25
C GLU A 174 -12.83 14.96 -16.69
N MET A 175 -14.06 14.66 -17.10
CA MET A 175 -14.40 13.31 -17.58
C MET A 175 -13.64 13.03 -18.89
N LEU A 176 -12.93 11.91 -18.94
CA LEU A 176 -12.11 11.55 -20.08
C LEU A 176 -12.97 11.29 -21.32
N SER A 177 -12.68 11.98 -22.42
CA SER A 177 -13.44 11.86 -23.67
C SER A 177 -12.55 11.40 -24.81
N TYR A 178 -12.99 10.35 -25.52
CA TYR A 178 -12.34 9.84 -26.73
C TYR A 178 -13.35 9.56 -27.82
N PRO A 179 -13.00 9.79 -29.11
CA PRO A 179 -13.93 9.58 -30.22
C PRO A 179 -14.37 8.11 -30.36
N ASN A 180 -13.50 7.17 -29.99
CA ASN A 180 -13.72 5.73 -30.17
C ASN A 180 -13.95 4.96 -28.86
N ARG A 181 -14.05 5.66 -27.72
CA ARG A 181 -14.35 5.02 -26.42
C ARG A 181 -15.44 5.79 -25.70
N ARG A 182 -16.42 5.03 -25.21
CA ARG A 182 -17.49 5.57 -24.37
C ARG A 182 -16.97 5.76 -22.94
N ASN A 183 -17.40 6.85 -22.32
CA ASN A 183 -17.23 7.13 -20.91
C ASN A 183 -18.44 7.99 -20.51
N PRO A 184 -19.28 7.57 -19.55
CA PRO A 184 -19.18 6.37 -18.71
C PRO A 184 -19.35 5.03 -19.44
N VAL A 185 -18.98 3.94 -18.76
CA VAL A 185 -19.20 2.55 -19.18
C VAL A 185 -20.17 1.85 -18.22
N GLU A 186 -20.90 0.84 -18.69
CA GLU A 186 -21.83 0.06 -17.85
C GLU A 186 -21.10 -0.60 -16.67
N PHE A 187 -21.72 -0.66 -15.49
CA PHE A 187 -21.08 -1.23 -14.30
C PHE A 187 -20.81 -2.75 -14.38
N GLU A 188 -21.50 -3.46 -15.26
CA GLU A 188 -21.39 -4.91 -15.41
C GLU A 188 -20.07 -5.38 -16.05
N VAL A 189 -19.35 -4.48 -16.74
CA VAL A 189 -18.08 -4.82 -17.41
C VAL A 189 -16.84 -4.56 -16.53
N ARG A 190 -17.05 -4.27 -15.25
CA ARG A 190 -15.99 -3.94 -14.28
C ARG A 190 -15.14 -5.14 -13.83
#